data_AF-A0A6L4ZLB8-F1
#
_entry.id   AF-A0A6L4ZLB8-F1
#
_cell.length_a   1.000
_cell.length_b   1.000
_cell.length_c   1.000
_cell.angle_alpha   90.00
_cell.angle_beta   90.00
_cell.angle_gamma   90.00
#
_symmetry.space_group_name_H-M   'P 1'
#
loop_
_entity.id
_entity.type
_entity.pdbx_description
1 polymer ?
#
loop_
_entity_poly.entity_id
_entity_poly.type
_entity_poly.pdbx_seq_one_letter_code
_entity_poly.pdbx_strand_id
1 'polypeptide(L)'
;MYYFISFFTSSKACSILLAIFLAFSPIQKGKDPLNPQEIERVQDAQQVDMRTKVFLRIAERRLNVILGIAPTTLIQDNNKKENKKENKKNKENKDPEQEESNDYGPEPTGTTAQLLDNYTRVMTELLDKLDDAYENQKNSPIFESAVKKLLEKGQEQLKLLEKISSKVSSDDEERALGKAVETIQTAITGAR
;
A
#
# COMPACT_ATOMS: atom_id res chain seq x y z
N MET A 1 28.09 -69.16 -54.51
CA MET A 1 27.46 -70.29 -53.83
C MET A 1 27.63 -70.09 -52.33
N TYR A 2 26.51 -70.03 -51.59
CA TYR A 2 26.34 -70.35 -50.17
C TYR A 2 27.07 -69.48 -49.12
N TYR A 3 26.28 -68.70 -48.35
CA TYR A 3 25.93 -68.96 -46.92
C TYR A 3 26.99 -68.34 -45.99
N PHE A 4 26.73 -67.72 -44.83
CA PHE A 4 25.57 -67.51 -43.97
C PHE A 4 26.10 -66.65 -42.79
N ILE A 5 25.25 -65.79 -42.18
CA ILE A 5 25.12 -65.57 -40.71
C ILE A 5 26.34 -65.01 -39.94
N SER A 6 26.27 -64.09 -38.97
CA SER A 6 25.23 -63.28 -38.33
C SER A 6 25.89 -62.47 -37.19
N PHE A 7 25.27 -61.33 -36.86
CA PHE A 7 25.10 -60.76 -35.49
C PHE A 7 26.32 -60.52 -34.59
N PHE A 8 26.58 -59.25 -34.26
CA PHE A 8 26.56 -58.82 -32.86
C PHE A 8 26.33 -57.29 -32.71
N THR A 9 25.21 -56.98 -32.06
CA THR A 9 24.89 -55.84 -31.19
C THR A 9 25.88 -54.66 -31.09
N SER A 10 25.40 -53.42 -31.14
CA SER A 10 24.98 -52.71 -29.92
C SER A 10 24.37 -51.34 -30.21
N SER A 11 23.32 -51.06 -29.46
CA SER A 11 22.49 -49.87 -29.45
C SER A 11 23.17 -48.75 -28.65
N LYS A 12 22.93 -47.49 -29.02
CA LYS A 12 22.24 -46.46 -28.20
C LYS A 12 22.54 -45.06 -28.74
N ALA A 13 21.57 -44.52 -29.46
CA ALA A 13 21.41 -43.09 -29.64
C ALA A 13 21.22 -42.44 -28.26
N CYS A 14 22.04 -41.45 -27.93
CA CYS A 14 21.86 -40.61 -26.74
C CYS A 14 21.51 -39.20 -27.23
N SER A 15 20.21 -38.97 -27.38
CA SER A 15 19.62 -37.65 -27.64
C SER A 15 19.87 -36.75 -26.43
N ILE A 16 20.64 -35.68 -26.64
CA ILE A 16 20.84 -34.62 -25.65
C ILE A 16 19.59 -33.74 -25.67
N LEU A 17 18.65 -34.02 -24.78
CA LEU A 17 17.57 -33.09 -24.41
C LEU A 17 18.11 -32.14 -23.34
N LEU A 18 18.45 -30.93 -23.76
CA LEU A 18 18.77 -29.80 -22.90
C LEU A 18 17.46 -29.34 -22.22
N ALA A 19 17.21 -29.84 -21.01
CA ALA A 19 16.11 -29.41 -20.17
C ALA A 19 16.37 -27.98 -19.68
N ILE A 20 15.69 -27.01 -20.30
CA ILE A 20 15.57 -25.64 -19.79
C ILE A 20 14.71 -25.72 -18.53
N PHE A 21 15.35 -25.74 -17.37
CA PHE A 21 14.69 -25.54 -16.09
C PHE A 21 14.35 -24.05 -15.99
N LEU A 22 13.16 -23.68 -16.49
CA LEU A 22 12.54 -22.40 -16.13
C LEU A 22 12.29 -22.45 -14.63
N ALA A 23 13.12 -21.74 -13.87
CA ALA A 23 12.87 -21.41 -12.49
C ALA A 23 11.61 -20.54 -12.43
N PHE A 24 10.45 -21.20 -12.38
CA PHE A 24 9.20 -20.56 -12.01
C PHE A 24 9.29 -20.33 -10.50
N SER A 25 9.90 -19.22 -10.10
CA SER A 25 9.77 -18.75 -8.72
C SER A 25 8.27 -18.62 -8.46
N PRO A 26 7.70 -19.29 -7.45
CA PRO A 26 6.34 -18.99 -7.06
C PRO A 26 6.33 -17.52 -6.68
N ILE A 27 5.63 -16.71 -7.47
CA ILE A 27 5.19 -15.39 -7.02
C ILE A 27 4.41 -15.70 -5.75
N GLN A 28 5.01 -15.44 -4.59
CA GLN A 28 4.31 -15.49 -3.33
C GLN A 28 3.18 -14.48 -3.50
N LYS A 29 1.97 -14.96 -3.77
CA LYS A 29 0.75 -14.18 -3.64
C LYS A 29 0.69 -13.80 -2.16
N GLY A 30 1.37 -12.71 -1.84
CA GLY A 30 1.45 -12.20 -0.49
C GLY A 30 0.03 -12.02 -0.01
N LYS A 31 -0.21 -12.51 1.21
CA LYS A 31 -1.43 -12.29 1.96
C LYS A 31 -1.89 -10.84 1.76
N ASP A 32 -3.21 -10.66 1.60
CA ASP A 32 -3.83 -9.34 1.42
C ASP A 32 -3.23 -8.33 2.41
N PRO A 33 -2.69 -7.17 1.97
CA PRO A 33 -2.04 -6.20 2.86
C PRO A 33 -3.01 -5.55 3.86
N LEU A 34 -4.32 -5.74 3.63
CA LEU A 34 -5.42 -5.21 4.43
C LEU A 34 -6.00 -6.29 5.34
N ASN A 35 -6.28 -5.94 6.58
CA ASN A 35 -7.08 -6.79 7.47
C ASN A 35 -8.59 -6.62 7.18
N PRO A 36 -9.46 -7.52 7.66
CA PRO A 36 -10.90 -7.46 7.38
C PRO A 36 -11.57 -6.14 7.78
N GLN A 37 -11.18 -5.55 8.91
CA GLN A 37 -11.72 -4.27 9.39
C GLN A 37 -11.27 -3.11 8.49
N GLU A 38 -10.02 -3.14 8.01
CA GLU A 38 -9.51 -2.14 7.07
C GLU A 38 -10.21 -2.22 5.72
N ILE A 39 -10.53 -3.44 5.27
CA ILE A 39 -11.33 -3.65 4.06
C ILE A 39 -12.71 -3.03 4.23
N GLU A 40 -13.39 -3.29 5.36
CA GLU A 40 -14.68 -2.69 5.68
C GLU A 40 -14.62 -1.16 5.64
N ARG A 41 -13.58 -0.55 6.23
CA ARG A 41 -13.37 0.91 6.18
C ARG A 41 -13.20 1.45 4.78
N VAL A 42 -12.43 0.76 3.94
CA VAL A 42 -12.24 1.16 2.53
C VAL A 42 -13.56 1.04 1.76
N GLN A 43 -14.37 0.02 2.06
CA GLN A 43 -15.68 -0.19 1.44
C GLN A 43 -16.71 0.86 1.89
N ASP A 44 -16.72 1.23 3.17
CA ASP A 44 -17.61 2.26 3.71
C ASP A 44 -17.25 3.66 3.19
N ALA A 45 -15.96 3.89 2.89
CA ALA A 45 -15.49 5.11 2.26
C ALA A 45 -15.83 5.14 0.76
N GLN A 46 -17.06 5.56 0.46
CA GLN A 46 -17.57 5.65 -0.91
C GLN A 46 -16.99 6.83 -1.69
N GLN A 47 -16.82 7.98 -1.04
CA GLN A 47 -16.25 9.17 -1.68
C GLN A 47 -14.73 9.07 -1.77
N VAL A 48 -14.15 9.56 -2.88
CA VAL A 48 -12.72 9.44 -3.15
C VAL A 48 -11.88 10.10 -2.06
N ASP A 49 -12.31 11.24 -1.53
CA ASP A 49 -11.59 11.98 -0.50
C ASP A 49 -11.57 11.27 0.86
N MET A 50 -12.66 10.56 1.19
CA MET A 50 -12.78 9.72 2.38
C MET A 50 -11.96 8.44 2.21
N ARG A 51 -12.00 7.83 1.03
CA ARG A 51 -11.21 6.63 0.72
C ARG A 51 -9.71 6.92 0.77
N THR A 52 -9.29 8.07 0.25
CA THR A 52 -7.92 8.55 0.38
C THR A 52 -7.50 8.69 1.84
N LYS A 53 -8.34 9.28 2.69
CA LYS A 53 -8.07 9.38 4.14
C LYS A 53 -7.87 7.99 4.77
N VAL A 54 -8.73 7.04 4.45
CA VAL A 54 -8.66 5.66 4.97
C VAL A 54 -7.37 4.96 4.53
N PHE A 55 -7.02 5.00 3.24
CA PHE A 55 -5.79 4.38 2.75
C PHE A 55 -4.53 5.01 3.36
N LEU A 56 -4.49 6.34 3.46
CA LEU A 56 -3.36 7.04 4.10
C LEU A 56 -3.22 6.64 5.56
N ARG A 57 -4.33 6.49 6.29
CA ARG A 57 -4.32 6.03 7.68
C ARG A 57 -3.81 4.59 7.80
N ILE A 58 -4.29 3.70 6.94
CA ILE A 58 -3.84 2.31 6.87
C ILE A 58 -2.33 2.25 6.61
N ALA A 59 -1.84 2.99 5.61
CA ALA A 59 -0.42 3.07 5.28
C ALA A 59 0.42 3.57 6.46
N GLU A 60 -0.02 4.66 7.10
CA GLU A 60 0.65 5.26 8.26
C GLU A 60 0.79 4.27 9.43
N ARG A 61 -0.22 3.44 9.70
CA ARG A 61 -0.13 2.41 10.75
C ARG A 61 1.06 1.48 10.58
N ARG A 62 1.39 1.09 9.34
CA ARG A 62 2.54 0.20 9.07
C ARG A 62 3.86 0.90 9.45
N LEU A 63 3.99 2.17 9.10
CA LEU A 63 5.19 2.96 9.42
C LEU A 63 5.32 3.17 10.93
N ASN A 64 4.21 3.43 11.61
CA ASN A 64 4.17 3.62 13.06
C ASN A 64 4.62 2.38 13.83
N VAL A 65 4.20 1.18 13.39
CA VAL A 65 4.67 -0.09 13.97
C VAL A 65 6.18 -0.23 13.85
N ILE A 66 6.77 0.07 12.68
CA ILE A 66 8.22 0.00 12.46
C ILE A 66 8.98 0.98 13.38
N LEU A 67 8.44 2.19 13.54
CA LEU A 67 9.05 3.20 14.39
C LEU A 67 8.86 2.93 15.89
N GLY A 68 7.98 2.00 16.27
CA GLY A 68 7.59 1.75 17.66
C GLY A 68 6.74 2.89 18.25
N ILE A 69 6.11 3.70 17.38
CA ILE A 69 5.22 4.78 17.78
C ILE A 69 3.83 4.15 17.87
N ALA A 70 3.36 3.84 19.08
CA ALA A 70 1.96 3.49 19.29
C ALA A 70 1.06 4.59 18.68
N PRO A 71 -0.14 4.27 18.17
CA PRO A 71 -0.96 5.22 17.41
C PRO A 71 -1.08 6.52 18.17
N THR A 72 -0.38 7.54 17.67
CA THR A 72 -0.44 8.88 18.23
C THR A 72 -1.85 9.36 17.93
N THR A 73 -2.66 9.53 18.99
CA THR A 73 -3.85 10.36 18.96
C THR A 73 -3.48 11.66 18.24
N LEU A 74 -4.16 11.90 17.12
CA LEU A 74 -3.87 13.01 16.21
C LEU A 74 -3.73 14.31 17.00
N ILE A 75 -2.60 15.00 16.80
CA ILE A 75 -2.48 16.42 17.09
C ILE A 75 -3.62 17.09 16.32
N GLN A 76 -4.59 17.63 17.07
CA GLN A 76 -5.57 18.54 16.53
C GLN A 76 -4.83 19.74 15.95
N ASP A 77 -5.18 20.11 14.72
CA ASP A 77 -4.86 21.42 14.15
C ASP A 77 -5.44 22.51 15.04
N ASN A 78 -4.63 22.98 16.00
CA ASN A 78 -4.92 24.19 16.76
C ASN A 78 -4.69 25.40 15.86
N ASN A 79 -5.63 25.69 14.95
CA ASN A 79 -5.86 27.03 14.43
C ASN A 79 -7.15 27.14 13.60
N LYS A 80 -8.32 27.06 14.26
CA LYS A 80 -9.47 27.91 13.92
C LYS A 80 -10.53 27.97 15.03
N LYS A 81 -10.20 28.59 16.15
CA LYS A 81 -11.20 29.23 17.02
C LYS A 81 -10.95 30.73 16.99
N GLU A 82 -11.67 31.42 16.10
CA GLU A 82 -12.21 32.73 16.42
C GLU A 82 -13.37 33.06 15.46
N ASN A 83 -14.53 33.32 16.08
CA ASN A 83 -15.77 33.89 15.55
C ASN A 83 -16.62 33.06 14.57
N LYS A 84 -17.70 32.43 15.07
CA LYS A 84 -19.04 33.06 15.13
C LYS A 84 -20.07 32.16 15.85
N LYS A 85 -20.69 32.70 16.90
CA LYS A 85 -21.89 32.14 17.55
C LYS A 85 -23.12 32.32 16.65
N GLU A 86 -24.07 31.41 16.84
CA GLU A 86 -25.51 31.52 16.59
C GLU A 86 -26.00 31.61 15.13
N ASN A 87 -26.47 30.48 14.58
CA ASN A 87 -27.92 30.28 14.48
C ASN A 87 -28.30 28.81 14.25
N LYS A 88 -29.36 28.39 14.92
CA LYS A 88 -29.88 27.01 15.01
C LYS A 88 -31.05 26.85 14.03
N LYS A 89 -30.90 26.09 12.94
CA LYS A 89 -31.95 25.21 12.38
C LYS A 89 -31.53 24.52 11.08
N ASN A 90 -31.92 23.25 11.01
CA ASN A 90 -32.12 22.39 9.84
C ASN A 90 -30.93 21.64 9.24
N LYS A 91 -31.02 20.32 9.44
CA LYS A 91 -30.88 19.24 8.45
C LYS A 91 -29.45 18.72 8.17
N GLU A 92 -29.25 17.47 8.59
CA GLU A 92 -28.77 16.39 7.72
C GLU A 92 -27.44 16.63 7.02
N ASN A 93 -26.36 16.49 7.79
CA ASN A 93 -25.08 15.87 7.43
C ASN A 93 -24.20 16.00 8.66
N LYS A 94 -24.41 15.07 9.59
CA LYS A 94 -23.54 14.95 10.76
C LYS A 94 -22.40 14.04 10.31
N ASP A 95 -21.30 14.64 9.89
CA ASP A 95 -20.00 13.96 9.88
C ASP A 95 -19.86 13.24 11.22
N PRO A 96 -19.71 11.91 11.25
CA PRO A 96 -19.37 11.21 12.48
C PRO A 96 -17.87 11.40 12.75
N GLU A 97 -17.47 12.64 13.03
CA GLU A 97 -16.28 12.91 13.84
C GLU A 97 -16.68 12.80 15.31
N GLN A 98 -16.87 11.57 15.78
CA GLN A 98 -16.82 11.23 17.20
C GLN A 98 -16.73 9.71 17.39
N GLU A 99 -15.67 9.29 18.09
CA GLU A 99 -15.32 7.94 18.58
C GLU A 99 -14.47 7.05 17.66
N GLU A 100 -13.21 7.41 17.38
CA GLU A 100 -12.21 6.44 16.89
C GLU A 100 -11.66 5.60 18.06
N SER A 101 -12.46 4.63 18.53
CA SER A 101 -11.98 3.52 19.35
C SER A 101 -11.38 2.43 18.44
N ASN A 102 -10.05 2.29 18.34
CA ASN A 102 -9.34 1.16 17.69
C ASN A 102 -10.04 0.49 16.47
N ASP A 103 -10.59 1.30 15.57
CA ASP A 103 -11.63 0.84 14.63
C ASP A 103 -11.07 0.24 13.33
N TYR A 104 -9.76 0.01 13.31
CA TYR A 104 -9.02 -0.56 12.19
C TYR A 104 -8.49 -1.96 12.53
N GLY A 105 -9.05 -2.60 13.57
CA GLY A 105 -8.66 -3.93 14.01
C GLY A 105 -7.27 -3.98 14.66
N PRO A 106 -6.67 -5.19 14.76
CA PRO A 106 -5.37 -5.37 15.42
C PRO A 106 -4.27 -4.60 14.70
N GLU A 107 -3.18 -4.30 15.41
CA GLU A 107 -2.01 -3.65 14.80
C GLU A 107 -1.43 -4.51 13.67
N PRO A 108 -0.92 -3.88 12.59
CA PRO A 108 -0.20 -4.60 11.56
C PRO A 108 0.94 -5.42 12.16
N THR A 109 1.08 -6.66 11.69
CA THR A 109 2.13 -7.58 12.15
C THR A 109 2.99 -8.01 10.97
N GLY A 110 4.23 -8.38 11.24
CA GLY A 110 5.19 -8.82 10.24
C GLY A 110 6.59 -8.29 10.50
N THR A 111 7.53 -8.67 9.63
CA THR A 111 8.87 -8.08 9.61
C THR A 111 8.83 -6.65 9.05
N THR A 112 9.89 -5.86 9.29
CA THR A 112 10.02 -4.51 8.72
C THR A 112 9.84 -4.51 7.20
N ALA A 113 10.49 -5.45 6.50
CA ALA A 113 10.37 -5.59 5.05
C ALA A 113 8.93 -5.90 4.61
N GLN A 114 8.21 -6.77 5.34
CA GLN A 114 6.80 -7.07 5.06
C GLN A 114 5.89 -5.86 5.30
N LEU A 115 6.13 -5.10 6.36
CA LEU A 115 5.36 -3.89 6.66
C LEU A 115 5.59 -2.79 5.63
N LEU A 116 6.82 -2.63 5.13
CA LEU A 116 7.16 -1.71 4.04
C LEU A 116 6.55 -2.16 2.70
N ASP A 117 6.58 -3.46 2.37
CA ASP A 117 5.92 -3.98 1.18
C ASP A 117 4.39 -3.79 1.25
N ASN A 118 3.79 -4.03 2.41
CA ASN A 118 2.38 -3.75 2.65
C ASN A 118 2.05 -2.26 2.50
N TYR A 119 2.91 -1.36 3.01
CA TYR A 119 2.78 0.08 2.81
C TYR A 119 2.76 0.43 1.31
N THR A 120 3.72 -0.09 0.54
CA THR A 120 3.79 0.13 -0.91
C THR A 120 2.50 -0.33 -1.60
N ARG A 121 2.01 -1.54 -1.32
CA ARG A 121 0.78 -2.07 -1.94
C ARG A 121 -0.44 -1.22 -1.62
N VAL A 122 -0.59 -0.77 -0.37
CA VAL A 122 -1.68 0.12 0.05
C VAL A 122 -1.62 1.45 -0.69
N MET A 123 -0.42 2.02 -0.85
CA MET A 123 -0.24 3.27 -1.60
C MET A 123 -0.49 3.11 -3.09
N THR A 124 -0.07 1.99 -3.70
CA THR A 124 -0.38 1.70 -5.11
C THR A 124 -1.88 1.57 -5.34
N GLU A 125 -2.61 0.85 -4.47
CA GLU A 125 -4.07 0.75 -4.58
C GLU A 125 -4.74 2.13 -4.43
N LEU A 126 -4.24 2.99 -3.52
CA LEU A 126 -4.71 4.37 -3.43
C LEU A 126 -4.50 5.15 -4.73
N LEU A 127 -3.33 5.02 -5.35
CA LEU A 127 -3.05 5.67 -6.64
C LEU A 127 -3.98 5.17 -7.73
N ASP A 128 -4.19 3.86 -7.83
CA ASP A 128 -5.14 3.29 -8.80
C ASP A 128 -6.56 3.86 -8.59
N LYS A 129 -7.02 4.02 -7.34
CA LYS A 129 -8.31 4.64 -7.04
C LYS A 129 -8.36 6.14 -7.37
N LEU A 130 -7.25 6.85 -7.23
CA LEU A 130 -7.17 8.26 -7.60
C LEU A 130 -7.14 8.43 -9.12
N ASP A 131 -6.43 7.57 -9.84
CA ASP A 131 -6.39 7.58 -11.30
C ASP A 131 -7.78 7.27 -11.88
N ASP A 132 -8.48 6.26 -11.34
CA ASP A 132 -9.88 5.97 -11.69
C ASP A 132 -10.80 7.19 -11.44
N ALA A 133 -10.58 7.90 -10.33
CA ALA A 133 -11.36 9.08 -9.98
C ALA A 133 -10.98 10.29 -10.85
N TYR A 134 -9.73 10.41 -11.29
CA TYR A 134 -9.27 11.49 -12.15
C TYR A 134 -10.06 11.52 -13.46
N GLU A 135 -10.22 10.36 -14.10
CA GLU A 135 -10.95 10.25 -15.38
C GLU A 135 -12.40 10.73 -15.27
N ASN A 136 -13.02 10.55 -14.10
CA ASN A 136 -14.45 10.82 -13.89
C ASN A 136 -14.73 12.14 -13.16
N GLN A 137 -13.79 12.62 -12.34
CA GLN A 137 -14.03 13.65 -11.32
C GLN A 137 -12.88 14.67 -11.17
N LYS A 138 -11.94 14.76 -12.11
CA LYS A 138 -10.76 15.66 -12.02
C LYS A 138 -11.05 17.14 -11.70
N ASN A 139 -12.21 17.66 -12.11
CA ASN A 139 -12.59 19.06 -11.87
C ASN A 139 -13.56 19.21 -10.68
N SER A 140 -13.72 18.17 -9.87
CA SER A 140 -14.60 18.20 -8.70
C SER A 140 -13.84 18.65 -7.45
N PRO A 141 -14.47 19.43 -6.56
CA PRO A 141 -13.86 19.81 -5.27
C PRO A 141 -13.51 18.60 -4.39
N ILE A 142 -14.20 17.47 -4.57
CA ILE A 142 -13.96 16.23 -3.82
C ILE A 142 -12.62 15.61 -4.26
N PHE A 143 -12.37 15.56 -5.57
CA PHE A 143 -11.09 15.08 -6.10
C PHE A 143 -9.94 15.99 -5.67
N GLU A 144 -10.09 17.31 -5.76
CA GLU A 144 -9.09 18.27 -5.27
C GLU A 144 -8.80 18.07 -3.77
N SER A 145 -9.83 17.83 -2.96
CA SER A 145 -9.68 17.51 -1.53
C SER A 145 -8.89 16.22 -1.32
N ALA A 146 -9.17 15.18 -2.11
CA ALA A 146 -8.47 13.90 -2.04
C ALA A 146 -6.97 14.06 -2.36
N VAL A 147 -6.64 14.74 -3.45
CA VAL A 147 -5.24 15.01 -3.86
C VAL A 147 -4.52 15.87 -2.81
N LYS A 148 -5.18 16.89 -2.26
CA LYS A 148 -4.61 17.71 -1.19
C LYS A 148 -4.28 16.89 0.06
N LYS A 149 -5.19 16.00 0.50
CA LYS A 149 -4.95 15.08 1.63
C LYS A 149 -3.76 14.17 1.35
N LEU A 150 -3.63 13.65 0.13
CA LEU A 150 -2.48 12.86 -0.29
C LEU A 150 -1.17 13.66 -0.23
N LEU A 151 -1.15 14.92 -0.68
CA LEU A 151 0.04 15.77 -0.59
C LEU A 151 0.48 16.00 0.85
N GLU A 152 -0.44 16.40 1.71
CA GLU A 152 -0.17 16.71 3.12
C GLU A 152 0.35 15.47 3.85
N LYS A 153 -0.41 14.37 3.80
CA LYS A 153 -0.03 13.14 4.49
C LYS A 153 1.12 12.40 3.84
N GLY A 154 1.25 12.46 2.52
CA GLY A 154 2.39 11.85 1.83
C GLY A 154 3.70 12.49 2.22
N GLN A 155 3.75 13.82 2.36
CA GLN A 155 4.93 14.52 2.86
C GLN A 155 5.27 14.16 4.31
N GLU A 156 4.26 13.98 5.17
CA GLU A 156 4.47 13.49 6.53
C GLU A 156 5.04 12.06 6.52
N GLN A 157 4.45 11.17 5.74
CA GLN A 157 4.90 9.77 5.63
C GLN A 157 6.29 9.64 5.02
N LEU A 158 6.65 10.50 4.07
CA LEU A 158 8.02 10.54 3.53
C LEU A 158 9.05 10.83 4.63
N LYS A 159 8.76 11.77 5.54
CA LYS A 159 9.62 12.04 6.71
C LYS A 159 9.68 10.86 7.67
N LEU A 160 8.60 10.07 7.79
CA LEU A 160 8.61 8.83 8.59
C LEU A 160 9.50 7.76 7.94
N LEU A 161 9.43 7.59 6.62
CA LEU A 161 10.29 6.67 5.87
C LEU A 161 11.77 7.06 5.97
N GLU A 162 12.07 8.36 5.90
CA GLU A 162 13.43 8.87 6.15
C GLU A 162 13.94 8.49 7.55
N LYS A 163 13.10 8.56 8.59
CA LYS A 163 13.47 8.09 9.93
C LYS A 163 13.70 6.58 9.98
N ILE A 164 12.89 5.80 9.24
CA ILE A 164 13.03 4.34 9.14
C ILE A 164 14.36 3.94 8.49
N SER A 165 14.93 4.78 7.61
CA SER A 165 16.25 4.51 6.99
C SER A 165 17.37 4.23 8.00
N SER A 166 17.28 4.81 9.21
CA SER A 166 18.25 4.57 10.29
C SER A 166 18.06 3.23 11.04
N LYS A 167 16.94 2.53 10.80
CA LYS A 167 16.54 1.29 11.47
C LYS A 167 16.62 0.05 10.58
N VAL A 168 16.72 0.22 9.26
CA VAL A 168 16.90 -0.90 8.32
C VAL A 168 18.35 -1.34 8.34
N SER A 169 18.59 -2.65 8.22
CA SER A 169 19.96 -3.19 8.23
C SER A 169 20.16 -4.36 7.28
N SER A 170 19.09 -4.89 6.69
CA SER A 170 19.16 -5.99 5.73
C SER A 170 18.85 -5.52 4.32
N ASP A 171 19.48 -6.13 3.31
CA ASP A 171 19.27 -5.84 1.89
C ASP A 171 17.79 -5.87 1.49
N ASP A 172 17.00 -6.77 2.09
CA ASP A 172 15.57 -6.89 1.81
C ASP A 172 14.76 -5.73 2.39
N GLU A 173 15.11 -5.25 3.58
CA GLU A 173 14.51 -4.06 4.19
C GLU A 173 14.90 -2.79 3.43
N GLU A 174 16.16 -2.65 3.02
CA GLU A 174 16.62 -1.53 2.20
C GLU A 174 15.90 -1.49 0.86
N ARG A 175 15.74 -2.65 0.20
CA ARG A 175 14.98 -2.76 -1.06
C ARG A 175 13.51 -2.41 -0.85
N ALA A 176 12.89 -2.88 0.23
CA ALA A 176 11.50 -2.56 0.54
C ALA A 176 11.31 -1.07 0.88
N LEU A 177 12.26 -0.48 1.62
CA LEU A 177 12.25 0.95 1.94
C LEU A 177 12.41 1.81 0.68
N GLY A 178 13.34 1.44 -0.20
CA GLY A 178 13.54 2.13 -1.48
C GLY A 178 12.25 2.18 -2.30
N LYS A 179 11.56 1.04 -2.43
CA LYS A 179 10.25 0.97 -3.11
C LYS A 179 9.19 1.85 -2.44
N ALA A 180 9.12 1.82 -1.10
CA ALA A 180 8.17 2.65 -0.36
C ALA A 180 8.41 4.15 -0.58
N VAL A 181 9.68 4.58 -0.54
CA VAL A 181 10.09 5.96 -0.81
C VAL A 181 9.77 6.37 -2.24
N GLU A 182 10.13 5.54 -3.23
CA GLU A 182 9.82 5.79 -4.64
C GLU A 182 8.32 5.93 -4.89
N THR A 183 7.52 5.03 -4.29
CA THR A 183 6.06 5.03 -4.43
C THR A 183 5.45 6.32 -3.88
N ILE A 184 5.82 6.73 -2.67
CA ILE A 184 5.25 7.95 -2.07
C ILE A 184 5.76 9.22 -2.76
N GLN A 185 7.00 9.23 -3.25
CA GLN A 185 7.52 10.37 -4.02
C GLN A 185 6.80 10.52 -5.36
N THR A 186 6.55 9.40 -6.05
CA THR A 186 5.72 9.37 -7.27
C THR A 186 4.32 9.90 -6.96
N ALA A 187 3.69 9.43 -5.89
CA ALA A 187 2.38 9.88 -5.45
C ALA A 187 2.33 11.40 -5.18
N ILE A 188 3.28 11.93 -4.40
CA ILE A 188 3.37 13.36 -4.09
C ILE A 188 3.62 14.19 -5.36
N THR A 189 4.48 13.69 -6.26
CA THR A 189 4.83 14.42 -7.48
C THR A 189 3.66 14.47 -8.46
N GLY A 190 2.95 13.36 -8.66
CA GLY A 190 1.76 13.32 -9.51
C GLY A 190 0.57 14.09 -8.95
N ALA A 191 0.54 14.30 -7.62
CA ALA A 191 -0.49 15.09 -6.95
C ALA A 191 -0.28 16.62 -7.03
N ARG A 192 0.85 17.09 -7.56
CA ARG A 192 1.16 18.53 -7.74
C ARG A 192 0.75 19.03 -9.11
#